data_AF-A0A2P6RLB5-F1
#
_entry.id   AF-A0A2P6RLB5-F1
#
_cell.length_a   1.000
_cell.length_b   1.000
_cell.length_c   1.000
_cell.angle_alpha   90.00
_cell.angle_beta   90.00
_cell.angle_gamma   90.00
#
_symmetry.space_group_name_H-M   'P 1'
#
loop_
_entity.id
_entity.type
_entity.pdbx_description
1 polymer ?
#
loop_
_entity_poly.entity_id
_entity_poly.type
_entity_poly.pdbx_seq_one_letter_code
_entity_poly.pdbx_strand_id
1 'polypeptide(L)'
;MMEEKDREISRLVDDNKNLHQSLESRPKVDHNDNYSTGMYKQDPSSLSTSALEQQILILARQQAQREEELAQSQRHILALQEEIEELEHENRLHSQQETMLKTELRNMERSQKREGVDMTYLKNVILKLLETGEVEALLPVVGMLLQFSPEEIQKCQQAYRASVDVPPSAASDASGSATSSLFSRFSFT
;
A
#
# COMPACT_ATOMS: atom_id res chain seq x y z
N MET A 1 12.78 4.98 -22.76
CA MET A 1 12.64 6.13 -21.84
C MET A 1 13.74 6.16 -20.77
N MET A 2 14.04 5.04 -20.08
CA MET A 2 15.14 4.97 -19.09
C MET A 2 16.52 5.19 -19.72
N GLU A 3 16.81 4.50 -20.82
CA GLU A 3 18.10 4.63 -21.54
C GLU A 3 18.37 6.03 -22.09
N GLU A 4 17.33 6.82 -22.35
CA GLU A 4 17.46 8.19 -22.85
C GLU A 4 17.85 9.14 -21.72
N LYS A 5 17.27 8.94 -20.53
CA LYS A 5 17.66 9.66 -19.32
C LYS A 5 19.09 9.30 -18.90
N ASP A 6 19.51 8.05 -19.03
CA ASP A 6 20.89 7.64 -18.73
C ASP A 6 21.93 8.26 -19.67
N ARG A 7 21.56 8.47 -20.95
CA ARG A 7 22.38 9.19 -21.92
C ARG A 7 22.50 10.68 -21.55
N GLU A 8 21.40 11.31 -21.17
CA GLU A 8 21.39 12.72 -20.75
C GLU A 8 22.22 12.93 -19.47
N ILE A 9 22.10 12.02 -18.51
CA ILE A 9 22.90 12.04 -17.27
C ILE A 9 24.39 11.91 -17.59
N SER A 10 24.77 10.99 -18.48
CA SER A 10 26.16 10.80 -18.88
C SER A 10 26.74 12.08 -19.52
N ARG A 11 25.94 12.73 -20.38
CA ARG A 11 26.33 13.99 -21.02
C ARG A 11 26.51 15.13 -20.02
N LEU A 12 25.56 15.29 -19.10
CA LEU A 12 25.62 16.32 -18.06
C LEU A 12 26.81 16.14 -17.11
N VAL A 13 27.17 14.88 -16.80
CA VAL A 13 28.35 14.57 -15.97
C VAL A 13 29.65 14.98 -16.67
N ASP A 14 29.76 14.74 -17.97
CA ASP A 14 30.94 15.11 -18.75
C ASP A 14 31.08 16.64 -18.90
N ASP A 15 29.97 17.34 -19.14
CA ASP A 15 29.96 18.80 -19.19
C ASP A 15 30.33 19.42 -17.83
N ASN A 16 29.86 18.83 -16.73
CA ASN A 16 30.19 19.28 -15.38
C ASN A 16 31.68 19.09 -15.07
N LYS A 17 32.28 17.96 -15.45
CA LYS A 17 33.74 17.74 -15.34
C LYS A 17 34.52 18.78 -16.15
N ASN A 18 34.08 19.08 -17.36
CA ASN A 18 34.74 20.07 -18.22
C ASN A 18 34.69 21.47 -17.60
N LEU A 19 33.55 21.84 -17.02
CA LEU A 19 33.37 23.11 -16.33
C LEU A 19 34.28 23.22 -15.09
N HIS A 20 34.37 22.16 -14.29
CA HIS A 20 35.30 22.11 -13.16
C HIS A 20 36.76 22.28 -13.60
N GLN A 21 37.16 21.61 -14.67
CA GLN A 21 38.50 21.71 -15.23
C GLN A 21 38.79 23.12 -15.80
N SER A 22 37.78 23.76 -16.38
CA SER A 22 37.84 25.15 -16.87
C SER A 22 37.94 26.17 -15.72
N LEU A 23 37.27 25.90 -14.60
CA LEU A 23 37.36 26.73 -13.39
C LEU A 23 38.72 26.56 -12.68
N GLU A 24 39.28 25.36 -12.65
CA GLU A 24 40.61 25.07 -12.07
C GLU A 24 41.77 25.59 -12.94
N SER A 25 41.60 25.64 -14.26
CA SER A 25 42.60 26.17 -15.19
C SER A 25 42.58 27.70 -15.33
N ARG A 26 41.60 28.38 -14.73
CA ARG A 26 41.54 29.84 -14.69
C ARG A 26 42.57 30.37 -13.68
N PRO A 27 43.51 31.25 -14.08
CA PRO A 27 44.57 31.71 -13.18
C PRO A 27 43.96 32.46 -11.97
N LYS A 28 44.46 32.14 -10.77
CA LYS A 28 44.16 32.88 -9.55
C LYS A 28 44.57 34.34 -9.77
N VAL A 29 43.59 35.24 -9.74
CA VAL A 29 43.86 36.68 -9.63
C VAL A 29 44.32 36.91 -8.19
N ASP A 30 45.63 37.04 -8.00
CA ASP A 30 46.22 37.49 -6.74
C ASP A 30 45.76 38.94 -6.49
N HIS A 31 44.72 39.11 -5.69
CA HIS A 31 44.48 40.37 -4.99
C HIS A 31 45.26 40.31 -3.68
N ASN A 32 46.47 40.86 -3.75
CA ASN A 32 47.38 41.12 -2.65
C ASN A 32 46.67 41.87 -1.51
N ASP A 33 46.47 41.16 -0.41
CA ASP A 33 46.08 41.72 0.88
C ASP A 33 47.19 42.63 1.42
N ASN A 34 47.06 43.94 1.20
CA ASN A 34 47.84 44.93 1.93
C ASN A 34 46.93 45.88 2.69
N TYR A 35 46.53 45.46 3.88
CA TYR A 35 45.85 46.27 4.88
C TYR A 35 46.87 47.21 5.54
N SER A 36 47.08 48.40 4.96
CA SER A 36 47.39 49.60 5.75
C SER A 36 47.44 50.81 4.84
N THR A 37 46.50 51.74 5.00
CA THR A 37 46.74 53.19 5.03
C THR A 37 45.40 53.91 5.15
N GLY A 38 45.20 54.57 6.29
CA GLY A 38 44.38 55.77 6.40
C GLY A 38 42.88 55.55 6.52
N MET A 39 42.36 55.81 7.73
CA MET A 39 41.03 56.39 7.89
C MET A 39 40.87 57.56 6.90
N TYR A 40 40.17 57.32 5.80
CA TYR A 40 39.38 58.35 5.17
C TYR A 40 37.94 58.05 5.51
N LYS A 41 37.41 58.91 6.36
CA LYS A 41 36.01 59.22 6.52
C LYS A 41 35.46 59.52 5.11
N GLN A 42 35.04 58.49 4.38
CA GLN A 42 34.35 58.64 3.11
C GLN A 42 32.87 58.65 3.41
N ASP A 43 32.32 59.85 3.34
CA ASP A 43 30.89 60.08 3.25
C ASP A 43 30.26 59.18 2.16
N PRO A 44 29.02 58.69 2.36
CA PRO A 44 28.32 57.76 1.47
C PRO A 44 27.83 58.40 0.16
N SER A 45 28.59 59.34 -0.41
CA SER A 45 28.13 60.27 -1.45
C SER A 45 28.97 60.26 -2.74
N SER A 46 29.77 59.23 -3.03
CA SER A 46 30.51 59.16 -4.30
C SER A 46 30.75 57.78 -4.94
N LEU A 47 30.03 56.72 -4.54
CA LEU A 47 29.71 55.73 -5.58
C LEU A 47 28.76 56.44 -6.54
N SER A 48 29.15 56.59 -7.81
CA SER A 48 28.27 57.21 -8.80
C SER A 48 26.91 56.52 -8.73
N THR A 49 25.85 57.28 -8.53
CA THR A 49 24.47 56.74 -8.40
C THR A 49 24.15 55.78 -9.54
N SER A 50 24.70 56.05 -10.72
CA SER A 50 24.66 55.19 -11.90
C SER A 50 25.26 53.78 -11.71
N ALA A 51 26.39 53.63 -11.02
CA ALA A 51 26.99 52.32 -10.76
C ALA A 51 26.16 51.49 -9.76
N LEU A 52 25.56 52.15 -8.77
CA LEU A 52 24.64 51.52 -7.82
C LEU A 52 23.35 51.06 -8.52
N GLU A 53 22.76 51.89 -9.38
CA GLU A 53 21.57 51.57 -10.17
C GLU A 53 21.80 50.36 -11.09
N GLN A 54 22.96 50.28 -11.74
CA GLN A 54 23.33 49.12 -12.57
C GLN A 54 23.42 47.83 -11.74
N GLN A 55 24.03 47.89 -10.55
CA GLN A 55 24.12 46.73 -9.65
C GLN A 55 22.73 46.27 -9.18
N ILE A 56 21.83 47.20 -8.87
CA ILE A 56 20.45 46.90 -8.47
C ILE A 56 19.70 46.21 -9.62
N LEU A 57 19.85 46.68 -10.85
CA LEU A 57 19.23 46.06 -12.04
C LEU A 57 19.71 44.62 -12.27
N ILE A 58 21.00 44.35 -12.10
CA ILE A 58 21.57 43.00 -12.25
C ILE A 58 21.02 42.07 -11.16
N LEU A 59 21.00 42.52 -9.90
CA LEU A 59 20.48 41.74 -8.78
C LEU A 59 18.97 41.48 -8.94
N ALA A 60 18.19 42.48 -9.36
CA ALA A 60 16.76 42.34 -9.61
C ALA A 60 16.49 41.32 -10.73
N ARG A 61 17.29 41.35 -11.81
CA ARG A 61 17.20 40.35 -12.88
C ARG A 61 17.52 38.95 -12.38
N GLN A 62 18.60 38.80 -11.60
CA GLN A 62 18.97 37.50 -11.03
C GLN A 62 17.90 36.97 -10.06
N GLN A 63 17.30 37.87 -9.28
CA GLN A 63 16.19 37.52 -8.39
C GLN A 63 14.96 37.07 -9.18
N ALA A 64 14.57 37.80 -10.23
CA ALA A 64 13.44 37.43 -11.09
C ALA A 64 13.64 36.06 -11.75
N GLN A 65 14.86 35.76 -12.23
CA GLN A 65 15.18 34.45 -12.82
C GLN A 65 15.06 33.32 -11.79
N ARG A 66 15.60 33.51 -10.58
CA ARG A 66 15.50 32.53 -9.50
C ARG A 66 14.04 32.30 -9.10
N GLU A 67 13.26 33.36 -9.00
CA GLU A 67 11.83 33.28 -8.66
C GLU A 67 11.04 32.56 -9.76
N GLU A 68 11.39 32.76 -11.03
CA GLU A 68 10.79 32.05 -12.16
C GLU A 68 11.10 30.55 -12.10
N GLU A 69 12.35 30.15 -11.88
CA GLU A 69 12.75 28.75 -11.73
C GLU A 69 12.04 28.09 -10.53
N LEU A 70 11.97 28.80 -9.40
CA LEU A 70 11.24 28.34 -8.22
C LEU A 70 9.75 28.15 -8.52
N ALA A 71 9.12 29.11 -9.20
CA ALA A 71 7.72 29.01 -9.57
C ALA A 71 7.46 27.86 -10.56
N GLN A 72 8.35 27.62 -11.51
CA GLN A 72 8.27 26.48 -12.43
C GLN A 72 8.39 25.15 -11.68
N SER A 73 9.37 25.03 -10.77
CA SER A 73 9.54 23.84 -9.94
C SER A 73 8.32 23.60 -9.05
N GLN A 74 7.74 24.64 -8.44
CA GLN A 74 6.55 24.52 -7.60
C GLN A 74 5.35 24.02 -8.40
N ARG A 75 5.13 24.54 -9.62
CA ARG A 75 4.06 24.04 -10.50
C ARG A 75 4.26 22.57 -10.87
N HIS A 76 5.50 22.17 -11.15
CA HIS A 76 5.80 20.78 -11.49
C HIS A 76 5.56 19.84 -10.30
N ILE A 77 5.95 20.26 -9.09
CA ILE A 77 5.68 19.51 -7.86
C ILE A 77 4.17 19.32 -7.67
N LEU A 78 3.37 20.37 -7.84
CA LEU A 78 1.91 20.26 -7.71
C LEU A 78 1.31 19.32 -8.75
N ALA A 79 1.75 19.39 -10.01
CA ALA A 79 1.27 18.49 -11.06
C ALA A 79 1.62 17.02 -10.76
N LEU A 80 2.83 16.75 -10.27
CA LEU A 80 3.24 15.41 -9.86
C LEU A 80 2.47 14.92 -8.64
N GLN A 81 2.14 15.80 -7.68
CA GLN A 81 1.34 15.44 -6.52
C GLN A 81 -0.07 15.02 -6.93
N GLU A 82 -0.71 15.78 -7.82
CA GLU A 82 -2.03 15.44 -8.37
C GLU A 82 -2.00 14.09 -9.11
N GLU A 83 -0.98 13.85 -9.95
CA GLU A 83 -0.80 12.58 -10.65
C GLU A 83 -0.62 11.39 -9.69
N ILE A 84 0.16 11.57 -8.61
CA ILE A 84 0.35 10.53 -7.58
C ILE A 84 -0.99 10.23 -6.89
N GLU A 85 -1.74 11.26 -6.51
CA GLU A 85 -3.04 11.08 -5.85
C GLU A 85 -4.04 10.33 -6.74
N GLU A 86 -4.08 10.65 -8.04
CA GLU A 86 -4.92 9.96 -9.02
C GLU A 86 -4.51 8.47 -9.17
N LEU A 87 -3.21 8.21 -9.33
CA LEU A 87 -2.68 6.84 -9.43
C LEU A 87 -2.93 6.03 -8.16
N GLU A 88 -2.80 6.63 -6.98
CA GLU A 88 -3.13 5.97 -5.72
C GLU A 88 -4.61 5.63 -5.61
N HIS A 89 -5.49 6.54 -6.06
CA HIS A 89 -6.92 6.28 -6.10
C HIS A 89 -7.27 5.13 -7.05
N GLU A 90 -6.71 5.14 -8.26
CA GLU A 90 -6.87 4.07 -9.24
C GLU A 90 -6.34 2.73 -8.70
N ASN A 91 -5.17 2.73 -8.06
CA ASN A 91 -4.59 1.54 -7.47
C ASN A 91 -5.46 0.94 -6.36
N ARG A 92 -6.05 1.79 -5.50
CA ARG A 92 -7.01 1.35 -4.47
C ARG A 92 -8.24 0.70 -5.12
N LEU A 93 -8.78 1.29 -6.17
CA LEU A 93 -9.93 0.76 -6.89
C LEU A 93 -9.62 -0.58 -7.56
N HIS A 94 -8.48 -0.67 -8.25
CA HIS A 94 -8.01 -1.93 -8.85
C HIS A 94 -7.79 -3.01 -7.81
N SER A 95 -7.18 -2.68 -6.67
CA SER A 95 -7.01 -3.63 -5.56
C SER A 95 -8.36 -4.15 -5.05
N GLN A 96 -9.37 -3.28 -4.92
CA GLN A 96 -10.73 -3.71 -4.54
C GLN A 96 -11.34 -4.66 -5.57
N GLN A 97 -11.26 -4.31 -6.86
CA GLN A 97 -11.77 -5.17 -7.94
C GLN A 97 -11.05 -6.52 -7.97
N GLU A 98 -9.73 -6.54 -7.78
CA GLU A 98 -8.94 -7.77 -7.71
C GLU A 98 -9.40 -8.64 -6.54
N THR A 99 -9.64 -8.07 -5.36
CA THR A 99 -10.16 -8.83 -4.22
C THR A 99 -11.54 -9.42 -4.51
N MET A 100 -12.43 -8.65 -5.13
CA MET A 100 -13.76 -9.11 -5.51
C MET A 100 -13.68 -10.26 -6.52
N LEU A 101 -12.89 -10.10 -7.58
CA LEU A 101 -12.70 -11.14 -8.60
C LEU A 101 -12.06 -12.41 -8.02
N LYS A 102 -11.07 -12.28 -7.13
CA LYS A 102 -10.48 -13.42 -6.42
C LYS A 102 -11.51 -14.16 -5.58
N THR A 103 -12.38 -13.44 -4.87
CA THR A 103 -13.45 -14.08 -4.09
C THR A 103 -14.46 -14.79 -4.99
N GLU A 104 -14.84 -14.19 -6.10
CA GLU A 104 -15.80 -14.77 -7.04
C GLU A 104 -15.23 -16.00 -7.73
N LEU A 105 -13.96 -15.94 -8.16
CA LEU A 105 -13.25 -17.08 -8.73
C LEU A 105 -13.20 -18.24 -7.73
N ARG A 106 -12.87 -17.96 -6.46
CA ARG A 106 -12.88 -18.99 -5.41
C ARG A 106 -14.27 -19.57 -5.19
N ASN A 107 -15.33 -18.76 -5.26
CA ASN A 107 -16.71 -19.24 -5.13
C ASN A 107 -17.11 -20.12 -6.32
N MET A 108 -16.78 -19.70 -7.54
CA MET A 108 -17.01 -20.47 -8.75
C MET A 108 -16.27 -21.81 -8.73
N GLU A 109 -14.99 -21.84 -8.32
CA GLU A 109 -14.22 -23.08 -8.15
C GLU A 109 -14.86 -24.03 -7.13
N ARG A 110 -15.34 -23.50 -6.00
CA ARG A 110 -16.05 -24.31 -5.00
C ARG A 110 -17.35 -24.88 -5.57
N SER A 111 -18.14 -24.07 -6.27
CA SER A 111 -19.39 -24.50 -6.90
C SER A 111 -19.15 -25.59 -7.95
N GLN A 112 -18.16 -25.42 -8.82
CA GLN A 112 -17.77 -26.43 -9.81
C GLN A 112 -17.34 -27.74 -9.14
N LYS A 113 -16.54 -27.67 -8.08
CA LYS A 113 -16.13 -28.86 -7.32
C LYS A 113 -17.32 -29.56 -6.66
N ARG A 114 -18.36 -28.83 -6.22
CA ARG A 114 -19.60 -29.39 -5.67
C ARG A 114 -20.45 -30.11 -6.71
N GLU A 115 -20.49 -29.62 -7.94
CA GLU A 115 -21.22 -30.29 -9.04
C GLU A 115 -20.66 -31.69 -9.33
N GLY A 116 -19.36 -31.91 -9.14
CA GLY A 116 -18.71 -33.21 -9.32
C GLY A 116 -18.86 -34.20 -8.17
N VAL A 117 -19.60 -33.84 -7.10
CA VAL A 117 -19.72 -34.68 -5.90
C VAL A 117 -20.82 -35.72 -6.08
N ASP A 118 -20.51 -36.99 -5.80
CA ASP A 118 -21.54 -38.02 -5.70
C ASP A 118 -22.44 -37.81 -4.47
N MET A 119 -23.69 -37.44 -4.74
CA MET A 119 -24.71 -37.24 -3.70
C MET A 119 -25.02 -38.54 -2.93
N THR A 120 -24.81 -39.72 -3.52
CA THR A 120 -24.98 -41.00 -2.83
C THR A 120 -23.91 -41.18 -1.76
N TYR A 121 -22.66 -40.85 -2.07
CA TYR A 121 -21.58 -40.87 -1.09
C TYR A 121 -21.82 -39.84 0.02
N LEU A 122 -22.15 -38.59 -0.33
CA LEU A 122 -22.46 -37.56 0.64
C LEU A 122 -23.60 -37.98 1.58
N LYS A 123 -24.69 -38.53 1.03
CA LYS A 123 -25.80 -39.09 1.81
C LYS A 123 -25.30 -40.09 2.85
N ASN A 124 -24.46 -41.05 2.46
CA ASN A 124 -23.95 -42.07 3.37
C ASN A 124 -23.07 -41.48 4.48
N VAL A 125 -22.25 -40.47 4.16
CA VAL A 125 -21.44 -39.76 5.15
C VAL A 125 -22.32 -39.02 6.16
N ILE A 126 -23.35 -38.31 5.70
CA ILE A 126 -24.32 -37.63 6.58
C ILE A 126 -25.10 -38.63 7.43
N LEU A 127 -25.50 -39.76 6.86
CA LEU A 127 -26.23 -40.81 7.57
C LEU A 127 -25.35 -41.39 8.69
N LYS A 128 -24.08 -41.72 8.42
CA LYS A 128 -23.12 -42.13 9.44
C LYS A 128 -22.88 -41.07 10.52
N LEU A 129 -22.82 -39.80 10.12
CA LEU A 129 -22.65 -38.68 11.06
C LEU A 129 -23.82 -38.61 12.05
N LEU A 130 -25.05 -38.83 11.57
CA LEU A 130 -26.25 -38.82 12.40
C LEU A 130 -26.40 -40.09 13.26
N GLU A 131 -25.96 -41.25 12.77
CA GLU A 131 -26.02 -42.52 13.51
C GLU A 131 -24.96 -42.62 14.60
N THR A 132 -23.72 -42.26 14.30
CA THR A 132 -22.56 -42.47 15.18
C THR A 132 -22.18 -41.24 15.99
N GLY A 133 -22.52 -40.04 15.51
CA GLY A 133 -22.12 -38.78 16.13
C GLY A 133 -20.61 -38.48 16.02
N GLU A 134 -19.86 -39.19 15.18
CA GLU A 134 -18.41 -39.02 14.99
C GLU A 134 -18.05 -37.75 14.19
N VAL A 135 -18.40 -36.58 14.74
CA VAL A 135 -18.20 -35.28 14.08
C VAL A 135 -16.72 -35.02 13.77
N GLU A 136 -15.81 -35.35 14.69
CA GLU A 136 -14.37 -35.09 14.49
C GLU A 136 -13.78 -35.82 13.28
N ALA A 137 -14.25 -37.04 13.00
CA ALA A 137 -13.78 -37.86 11.88
C ALA A 137 -14.51 -37.53 10.56
N LEU A 138 -15.82 -37.26 10.61
CA LEU A 138 -16.66 -37.11 9.42
C LEU A 138 -16.79 -35.66 8.95
N LEU A 139 -16.63 -34.66 9.83
CA LEU A 139 -16.67 -33.24 9.45
C LEU A 139 -15.61 -32.84 8.41
N PRO A 140 -14.35 -33.32 8.48
CA PRO A 140 -13.37 -33.08 7.42
C PRO A 140 -13.81 -33.63 6.06
N VAL A 141 -14.46 -34.80 6.05
CA VAL A 141 -14.96 -35.44 4.81
C VAL A 141 -16.09 -34.60 4.23
N VAL A 142 -17.07 -34.20 5.05
CA VAL A 142 -18.16 -33.30 4.64
C VAL A 142 -17.60 -31.98 4.13
N GLY A 143 -16.63 -31.39 4.83
CA GLY A 143 -15.97 -30.15 4.42
C GLY A 143 -15.24 -30.27 3.08
N MET A 144 -14.63 -31.42 2.79
CA MET A 144 -13.99 -31.68 1.50
C MET A 144 -15.03 -31.82 0.37
N LEU A 145 -16.11 -32.58 0.60
CA LEU A 145 -17.16 -32.78 -0.41
C LEU A 145 -17.90 -31.47 -0.70
N LEU A 146 -18.31 -30.75 0.34
CA LEU A 146 -19.06 -29.50 0.21
C LEU A 146 -18.18 -28.26 0.07
N GLN A 147 -16.87 -28.43 -0.04
CA GLN A 147 -15.89 -27.36 -0.24
C GLN A 147 -16.04 -26.23 0.79
N PHE A 148 -16.06 -26.61 2.07
CA PHE A 148 -16.14 -25.64 3.17
C PHE A 148 -14.90 -24.76 3.21
N SER A 149 -15.11 -23.50 3.60
CA SER A 149 -14.01 -22.62 3.99
C SER A 149 -13.41 -23.05 5.34
N PRO A 150 -12.16 -22.67 5.62
CA PRO A 150 -11.58 -22.88 6.95
C PRO A 150 -12.44 -22.26 8.06
N GLU A 151 -13.07 -21.10 7.80
CA GLU A 151 -13.96 -20.45 8.75
C GLU A 151 -15.23 -21.28 9.03
N GLU A 152 -15.82 -21.88 7.99
CA GLU A 152 -17.00 -22.74 8.11
C GLU A 152 -16.69 -24.01 8.92
N ILE A 153 -15.55 -24.66 8.67
CA ILE A 153 -15.10 -25.83 9.43
C ILE A 153 -14.90 -25.46 10.91
N GLN A 154 -14.24 -24.32 11.18
CA GLN A 154 -14.01 -23.84 12.53
C GLN A 154 -15.32 -23.54 13.26
N LYS A 155 -16.30 -22.92 12.58
CA LYS A 155 -17.63 -22.65 13.12
C LYS A 155 -18.37 -23.94 13.50
N CYS A 156 -18.30 -24.98 12.67
CA CYS A 156 -18.87 -26.29 12.97
C CYS A 156 -18.22 -26.93 14.21
N GLN A 157 -16.89 -26.90 14.30
CA GLN A 157 -16.16 -27.44 15.46
C GLN A 157 -16.48 -26.69 16.75
N GLN A 158 -16.56 -25.36 16.70
CA GLN A 158 -16.95 -24.53 17.85
C GLN A 158 -18.38 -24.82 18.30
N ALA A 159 -19.33 -24.92 17.35
CA ALA A 159 -20.72 -25.24 17.66
C ALA A 159 -20.86 -26.62 18.30
N TYR A 160 -20.07 -27.60 17.85
CA TYR A 160 -20.02 -28.93 18.44
C TYR A 160 -19.46 -28.91 19.86
N ARG A 161 -18.30 -28.28 20.09
CA ARG A 161 -17.72 -28.15 21.45
C ARG A 161 -18.66 -27.45 22.42
N ALA A 162 -19.29 -26.35 22.00
CA ALA A 162 -20.27 -25.63 22.81
C ALA A 162 -21.50 -26.47 23.18
N SER A 163 -21.85 -27.50 22.38
CA SER A 163 -22.92 -28.45 22.72
C SER A 163 -22.48 -29.58 23.66
N VAL A 164 -21.18 -29.89 23.70
CA VAL A 164 -20.62 -30.92 24.58
C VAL A 164 -20.29 -30.37 25.98
N ASP A 165 -19.96 -29.08 26.09
CA ASP A 165 -19.55 -28.42 27.35
C ASP A 165 -20.71 -27.94 28.26
N VAL A 166 -21.97 -28.33 28.01
CA VAL A 166 -23.07 -28.06 28.96
C VAL A 166 -23.04 -29.12 30.08
N PRO A 167 -22.71 -28.76 31.34
CA PRO A 167 -22.66 -29.73 32.42
C PRO A 167 -24.08 -30.20 32.80
N PRO A 168 -24.26 -31.47 33.21
CA PRO A 168 -25.52 -31.93 33.76
C PRO A 168 -25.70 -31.24 35.13
N SER A 169 -26.57 -30.24 35.19
CA SER A 169 -27.04 -29.74 36.49
C SER A 169 -27.77 -30.89 37.19
N ALA A 170 -27.21 -31.32 38.31
CA ALA A 170 -27.76 -32.36 39.15
C ALA A 170 -29.17 -31.96 39.63
N ALA A 171 -30.20 -32.64 39.12
CA ALA A 171 -31.35 -33.09 39.89
C ALA A 171 -32.31 -33.93 39.04
N SER A 172 -32.66 -35.08 39.59
CA SER A 172 -33.89 -35.84 39.39
C SER A 172 -33.86 -36.93 38.32
N ASP A 173 -33.87 -38.16 38.83
CA ASP A 173 -34.25 -39.38 38.14
C ASP A 173 -35.53 -39.22 37.31
N ALA A 174 -35.39 -39.33 35.99
CA ALA A 174 -36.44 -39.85 35.13
C ALA A 174 -35.79 -40.47 33.88
N SER A 175 -36.02 -41.78 33.79
CA SER A 175 -35.73 -42.67 32.68
C SER A 175 -35.92 -42.04 31.29
N GLY A 176 -34.95 -42.26 30.39
CA GLY A 176 -35.15 -42.20 28.95
C GLY A 176 -34.44 -41.06 28.21
N SER A 177 -33.24 -41.36 27.72
CA SER A 177 -32.64 -40.79 26.49
C SER A 177 -32.75 -39.27 26.33
N ALA A 178 -31.86 -38.54 26.98
CA ALA A 178 -31.57 -37.15 26.62
C ALA A 178 -30.78 -37.12 25.29
N THR A 179 -31.45 -37.42 24.19
CA THR A 179 -30.98 -36.95 22.89
C THR A 179 -31.16 -35.44 22.88
N SER A 180 -30.10 -34.70 23.20
CA SER A 180 -30.02 -33.26 22.99
C SER A 180 -30.27 -33.00 21.51
N SER A 181 -31.52 -32.72 21.16
CA SER A 181 -32.01 -32.76 19.79
C SER A 181 -31.36 -31.64 18.98
N LEU A 182 -30.38 -32.03 18.15
CA LEU A 182 -29.70 -31.15 17.20
C LEU A 182 -30.69 -30.43 16.26
N PHE A 183 -31.89 -31.01 16.07
CA PHE A 183 -32.92 -30.49 15.19
C PHE A 183 -33.78 -29.37 15.81
N SER A 184 -33.76 -29.15 17.12
CA SER A 184 -34.52 -28.07 17.76
C SER A 184 -34.03 -26.66 17.39
N ARG A 185 -32.89 -26.55 16.68
CA ARG A 185 -32.30 -25.29 16.23
C ARG A 185 -32.66 -24.90 14.79
N PHE A 186 -33.27 -25.80 14.01
CA PHE A 186 -33.71 -25.49 12.66
C PHE A 186 -35.18 -25.05 12.68
N SER A 187 -35.41 -23.74 12.78
CA SER A 187 -36.71 -23.15 12.50
C SER A 187 -36.76 -22.84 11.00
N PHE A 188 -37.49 -23.64 10.23
CA PHE A 188 -37.75 -23.33 8.82
C PHE A 188 -38.92 -22.33 8.76
N THR A 189 -38.64 -21.12 8.29
CA THR A 189 -39.63 -20.11 7.88
C THR A 189 -39.65 -20.00 6.37
#